data_AF-A0A558B533-F1
#
_entry.id   AF-A0A558B533-F1
#
_cell.length_a   1.000
_cell.length_b   1.000
_cell.length_c   1.000
_cell.angle_alpha   90.00
_cell.angle_beta   90.00
_cell.angle_gamma   90.00
#
_symmetry.space_group_name_H-M   'P 1'
#
loop_
_entity.id
_entity.type
_entity.pdbx_description
1 polymer ?
#
loop_
_entity_poly.entity_id
_entity_poly.type
_entity_poly.pdbx_seq_one_letter_code
_entity_poly.pdbx_strand_id
1 'polypeptide(L)'
;MKEDAHVVVRQWSERTLAEALGREHRDDPVRSGTGGPAGNARLTAWTGLVLLVLFAVELGTLLSIGRFLSWHVVVGVLLVPPALLKTATTGWRIVRYYTGDRAYRQAGPPPTPLRLLGPLVVLFTLAVLGTGLALVFLGPDASRTPLLTVLGQRVDVLRLHQATFLVWAVVTGLHTLARIVPAVRLTFGARKTRPRIPGRVSRAVTLPVTLLAAAIAATLVLGASGAWLAGGLHRPDHHRASTLSHTAP
;
A
#
# COMPACT_ATOMS: atom_id res chain seq x y z
N MET A 1 23.13 -0.50 31.36
CA MET A 1 22.86 -1.04 29.99
C MET A 1 21.47 -1.67 29.83
N LYS A 2 21.05 -2.69 30.60
CA LYS A 2 19.67 -3.22 30.50
C LYS A 2 18.61 -2.20 30.93
N GLU A 3 18.88 -1.49 32.02
CA GLU A 3 17.97 -0.45 32.57
C GLU A 3 17.75 0.70 31.58
N ASP A 4 18.80 1.12 30.89
CA ASP A 4 18.73 2.16 29.84
C ASP A 4 17.89 1.71 28.63
N ALA A 5 18.00 0.44 28.23
CA ALA A 5 17.23 -0.11 27.11
C ALA A 5 15.73 -0.15 27.43
N HIS A 6 15.35 -0.52 28.65
CA HIS A 6 13.95 -0.52 29.07
C HIS A 6 13.35 0.90 29.08
N VAL A 7 14.11 1.90 29.53
CA VAL A 7 13.67 3.31 29.52
C VAL A 7 13.46 3.80 28.08
N VAL A 8 14.40 3.52 27.17
CA VAL A 8 14.30 3.93 25.76
C VAL A 8 13.09 3.29 25.07
N VAL A 9 12.91 1.97 25.24
CA VAL A 9 11.79 1.23 24.64
C VAL A 9 10.45 1.74 25.17
N ARG A 10 10.37 2.03 26.47
CA ARG A 10 9.17 2.61 27.09
C ARG A 10 8.85 3.99 26.50
N GLN A 11 9.83 4.88 26.40
CA GLN A 11 9.65 6.21 25.81
C GLN A 11 9.22 6.17 24.34
N TRP A 12 9.74 5.22 23.56
CA TRP A 12 9.33 5.03 22.16
C TRP A 12 7.89 4.53 22.05
N SER A 13 7.52 3.59 22.92
CA SER A 13 6.17 3.04 23.00
C SER A 13 5.16 4.12 23.39
N GLU A 14 5.43 4.89 24.45
CA GLU A 14 4.55 5.95 24.93
C GLU A 14 4.29 7.02 23.86
N ARG A 15 5.34 7.49 23.17
CA ARG A 15 5.19 8.45 22.06
C ARG A 15 4.43 7.87 20.86
N THR A 16 4.71 6.62 20.50
CA THR A 16 4.00 5.95 19.40
C THR A 16 2.53 5.78 19.72
N LEU A 17 2.18 5.43 20.97
CA LEU A 17 0.81 5.31 21.44
C LEU A 17 0.12 6.69 21.52
N ALA A 18 0.81 7.73 21.98
CA ALA A 18 0.28 9.09 22.00
C ALA A 18 -0.07 9.60 20.59
N GLU A 19 0.82 9.38 19.62
CA GLU A 19 0.55 9.67 18.20
C GLU A 19 -0.61 8.80 17.67
N ALA A 20 -0.61 7.49 17.94
CA ALA A 20 -1.64 6.56 17.47
C ALA A 20 -3.04 6.94 17.98
N LEU A 21 -3.15 7.41 19.21
CA LEU A 21 -4.40 7.88 19.82
C LEU A 21 -4.74 9.33 19.42
N GLY A 22 -3.88 9.98 18.63
CA GLY A 22 -4.02 11.37 18.20
C GLY A 22 -3.93 12.38 19.35
N ARG A 23 -3.29 12.00 20.46
CA ARG A 23 -3.02 12.88 21.61
C ARG A 23 -1.85 13.81 21.34
N GLU A 24 -0.90 13.37 20.53
CA GLU A 24 0.18 14.20 19.99
C GLU A 24 -0.25 14.72 18.61
N HIS A 25 -0.17 16.03 18.40
CA HIS A 25 -0.40 16.64 17.09
C HIS A 25 0.90 17.27 16.60
N ARG A 26 1.22 17.02 15.34
CA ARG A 26 2.40 17.59 14.72
C ARG A 26 2.01 18.89 14.05
N ASP A 27 2.56 19.98 14.55
CA ASP A 27 2.36 21.29 13.98
C ASP A 27 3.16 21.40 12.69
N ASP A 28 2.48 21.15 11.57
CA ASP A 28 3.04 21.29 10.25
C ASP A 28 3.00 22.78 9.83
N PRO A 29 4.15 23.45 9.62
CA PRO A 29 4.16 24.85 9.21
C PRO A 29 3.45 25.06 7.87
N VAL A 30 2.73 26.17 7.75
CA VAL A 30 2.06 26.59 6.52
C VAL A 30 2.98 27.53 5.74
N ARG A 31 3.16 27.27 4.44
CA ARG A 31 3.88 28.17 3.52
C ARG A 31 2.98 28.62 2.37
N SER A 32 3.35 29.72 1.72
CA SER A 32 2.72 30.19 0.48
C SER A 32 2.83 29.16 -0.65
N GLY A 33 2.05 29.34 -1.71
CA GLY A 33 1.99 28.40 -2.85
C GLY A 33 1.22 27.12 -2.53
N THR A 34 1.91 25.99 -2.41
CA THR A 34 1.29 24.66 -2.24
C THR A 34 0.92 24.32 -0.79
N GLY A 35 1.26 25.18 0.18
CA GLY A 35 0.96 24.97 1.60
C GLY A 35 2.11 24.38 2.43
N GLY A 36 3.26 24.08 1.83
CA GLY A 36 4.45 23.58 2.55
C GLY A 36 4.21 22.22 3.24
N PRO A 37 4.83 21.96 4.41
CA PRO A 37 4.60 20.76 5.21
C PRO A 37 3.11 20.46 5.45
N ALA A 38 2.31 21.47 5.78
CA ALA A 38 0.87 21.29 6.04
C ALA A 38 0.10 20.85 4.78
N GLY A 39 0.44 21.42 3.63
CA GLY A 39 -0.12 21.03 2.33
C GLY A 39 0.24 19.58 1.97
N ASN A 40 1.52 19.21 2.14
CA ASN A 40 2.00 17.86 1.91
C ASN A 40 1.33 16.84 2.84
N ALA A 41 1.18 17.15 4.13
CA ALA A 41 0.53 16.29 5.10
C ALA A 41 -0.93 16.01 4.74
N ARG A 42 -1.68 17.04 4.30
CA ARG A 42 -3.06 16.86 3.84
C ARG A 42 -3.17 15.97 2.60
N LEU A 43 -2.33 16.18 1.61
CA LEU A 43 -2.33 15.34 0.40
C LEU A 43 -1.98 13.88 0.76
N THR A 44 -0.98 13.69 1.62
CA THR A 44 -0.55 12.36 2.12
C THR A 44 -1.65 11.65 2.93
N ALA A 45 -2.41 12.40 3.73
CA ALA A 45 -3.52 11.85 4.51
C ALA A 45 -4.68 11.44 3.62
N TRP A 46 -5.14 12.30 2.71
CA TRP A 46 -6.19 11.96 1.76
C TRP A 46 -5.82 10.77 0.87
N THR A 47 -4.61 10.79 0.29
CA THR A 47 -4.10 9.65 -0.51
C THR A 47 -4.05 8.38 0.33
N GLY A 48 -3.67 8.49 1.60
CA GLY A 48 -3.67 7.38 2.55
C GLY A 48 -5.04 6.78 2.81
N LEU A 49 -6.07 7.61 2.96
CA LEU A 49 -7.44 7.15 3.19
C LEU A 49 -8.02 6.49 1.93
N VAL A 50 -7.74 7.03 0.75
CA VAL A 50 -8.10 6.39 -0.52
C VAL A 50 -7.43 5.03 -0.65
N LEU A 51 -6.11 4.96 -0.40
CA LEU A 51 -5.38 3.70 -0.40
C LEU A 51 -5.92 2.71 0.63
N LEU A 52 -6.29 3.16 1.82
CA LEU A 52 -6.87 2.29 2.85
C LEU A 52 -8.15 1.61 2.35
N VAL A 53 -9.04 2.36 1.69
CA VAL A 53 -10.26 1.82 1.10
C VAL A 53 -9.92 0.84 -0.03
N LEU A 54 -9.03 1.21 -0.95
CA LEU A 54 -8.64 0.34 -2.07
C LEU A 54 -7.96 -0.96 -1.58
N PHE A 55 -7.07 -0.88 -0.60
CA PHE A 55 -6.45 -2.07 0.00
C PHE A 55 -7.47 -2.94 0.74
N ALA A 56 -8.48 -2.35 1.39
CA ALA A 56 -9.54 -3.14 2.02
C ALA A 56 -10.36 -3.92 0.97
N VAL A 57 -10.67 -3.29 -0.17
CA VAL A 57 -11.32 -3.96 -1.31
C VAL A 57 -10.42 -5.06 -1.87
N GLU A 58 -9.14 -4.78 -2.08
CA GLU A 58 -8.14 -5.74 -2.56
C GLU A 58 -8.05 -6.96 -1.63
N LEU A 59 -7.96 -6.75 -0.31
CA LEU A 59 -7.96 -7.84 0.68
C LEU A 59 -9.26 -8.65 0.64
N GLY A 60 -10.40 -8.00 0.35
CA GLY A 60 -11.68 -8.67 0.16
C GLY A 60 -11.67 -9.67 -1.01
N THR A 61 -10.91 -9.39 -2.07
CA THR A 61 -10.76 -10.33 -3.20
C THR A 61 -10.07 -11.63 -2.80
N LEU A 62 -9.25 -11.61 -1.75
CA LEU A 62 -8.53 -12.79 -1.24
C LEU A 62 -9.44 -13.79 -0.53
N LEU A 63 -10.65 -13.39 -0.11
CA LEU A 63 -11.64 -14.30 0.52
C LEU A 63 -12.04 -15.44 -0.42
N SER A 64 -11.99 -15.19 -1.73
CA SER A 64 -12.17 -16.22 -2.75
C SER A 64 -11.43 -15.82 -4.02
N ILE A 65 -10.10 -15.99 -4.00
CA ILE A 65 -9.24 -15.53 -5.10
C ILE A 65 -9.63 -16.15 -6.45
N GLY A 66 -10.10 -17.40 -6.49
CA GLY A 66 -10.52 -18.03 -7.75
C GLY A 66 -11.69 -17.31 -8.41
N ARG A 67 -12.70 -16.91 -7.63
CA ARG A 67 -13.87 -16.17 -8.12
C ARG A 67 -13.55 -14.70 -8.40
N PHE A 68 -12.67 -14.10 -7.59
CA PHE A 68 -12.38 -12.67 -7.64
C PHE A 68 -11.04 -12.34 -8.30
N LEU A 69 -10.43 -13.27 -9.04
CA LEU A 69 -9.11 -13.08 -9.65
C LEU A 69 -9.08 -11.83 -10.56
N SER A 70 -10.09 -11.65 -11.40
CA SER A 70 -10.19 -10.47 -12.27
C SER A 70 -10.22 -9.17 -11.45
N TRP A 71 -10.98 -9.17 -10.35
CA TRP A 71 -11.10 -8.02 -9.47
C TRP A 71 -9.81 -7.75 -8.71
N HIS A 72 -9.11 -8.78 -8.27
CA HIS A 72 -7.79 -8.68 -7.64
C HIS A 72 -6.79 -8.02 -8.59
N VAL A 73 -6.75 -8.45 -9.86
CA VAL A 73 -5.86 -7.82 -10.86
C VAL A 73 -6.26 -6.36 -11.10
N VAL A 74 -7.54 -6.07 -11.29
CA VAL A 74 -8.00 -4.70 -11.56
C VAL A 74 -7.70 -3.77 -10.40
N VAL A 75 -8.08 -4.15 -9.18
CA VAL A 75 -7.88 -3.33 -7.98
C VAL A 75 -6.40 -3.22 -7.63
N GLY A 76 -5.63 -4.29 -7.80
CA GLY A 76 -4.17 -4.30 -7.73
C GLY A 76 -3.51 -3.27 -8.65
N VAL A 77 -3.95 -3.15 -9.90
CA VAL A 77 -3.44 -2.13 -10.84
C VAL A 77 -3.92 -0.73 -10.45
N LEU A 78 -5.18 -0.57 -10.03
CA LEU A 78 -5.73 0.70 -9.56
C LEU A 78 -4.96 1.28 -8.37
N LEU A 79 -4.38 0.41 -7.52
CA LEU A 79 -3.56 0.81 -6.38
C LEU A 79 -2.24 1.48 -6.77
N VAL A 80 -1.71 1.22 -7.98
CA VAL A 80 -0.34 1.62 -8.35
C VAL A 80 -0.15 3.14 -8.35
N PRO A 81 -0.93 3.96 -9.10
CA PRO A 81 -0.72 5.40 -9.09
C PRO A 81 -0.92 6.09 -7.72
N PRO A 82 -1.97 5.79 -6.92
CA PRO A 82 -2.09 6.40 -5.60
C PRO A 82 -0.99 5.93 -4.63
N ALA A 83 -0.48 4.71 -4.75
CA ALA A 83 0.66 4.23 -3.96
C ALA A 83 1.95 5.00 -4.33
N LEU A 84 2.17 5.26 -5.62
CA LEU A 84 3.27 6.09 -6.09
C LEU A 84 3.13 7.54 -5.62
N LEU A 85 1.92 8.12 -5.68
CA LEU A 85 1.65 9.46 -5.16
C LEU A 85 1.97 9.55 -3.66
N LYS A 86 1.50 8.59 -2.86
CA LYS A 86 1.79 8.53 -1.43
C LYS A 86 3.29 8.39 -1.17
N THR A 87 3.98 7.55 -1.94
CA THR A 87 5.42 7.37 -1.85
C THR A 87 6.18 8.66 -2.18
N ALA A 88 5.76 9.37 -3.22
CA ALA A 88 6.34 10.65 -3.60
C ALA A 88 6.11 11.72 -2.52
N THR A 89 4.91 11.81 -1.93
CA THR A 89 4.62 12.83 -0.93
C THR A 89 5.34 12.57 0.39
N THR A 90 5.48 11.32 0.82
CA THR A 90 6.24 10.96 2.03
C THR A 90 7.75 11.06 1.79
N GLY A 91 8.22 10.59 0.64
CA GLY A 91 9.61 10.71 0.20
C GLY A 91 10.06 12.16 0.11
N TRP A 92 9.23 13.04 -0.43
CA TRP A 92 9.48 14.49 -0.44
C TRP A 92 9.71 15.03 0.97
N ARG A 93 8.86 14.66 1.94
CA ARG A 93 8.99 15.08 3.33
C ARG A 93 10.30 14.60 3.95
N ILE A 94 10.70 13.36 3.66
CA ILE A 94 11.99 12.77 4.08
C ILE A 94 13.16 13.56 3.49
N VAL A 95 13.18 13.75 2.17
CA VAL A 95 14.26 14.46 1.47
C VAL A 95 14.40 15.88 2.02
N ARG A 96 13.30 16.64 2.14
CA ARG A 96 13.35 18.03 2.65
C ARG A 96 13.81 18.11 4.10
N TYR A 97 13.46 17.14 4.94
CA TYR A 97 13.92 17.08 6.32
C TYR A 97 15.44 16.89 6.40
N TYR A 98 15.98 15.90 5.69
CA TYR A 98 17.41 15.58 5.73
C TYR A 98 18.29 16.53 4.92
N THR A 99 17.75 17.20 3.91
CA THR A 99 18.44 18.30 3.20
C THR A 99 18.39 19.63 3.94
N GLY A 100 17.74 19.68 5.11
CA GLY A 100 17.83 20.82 6.02
C GLY A 100 16.80 21.93 5.81
N ASP A 101 15.71 21.70 5.07
CA ASP A 101 14.67 22.73 4.91
C ASP A 101 14.07 23.11 6.26
N ARG A 102 14.15 24.41 6.60
CA ARG A 102 13.72 24.95 7.90
C ARG A 102 12.29 24.57 8.26
N ALA A 103 11.34 24.67 7.31
CA ALA A 103 9.94 24.39 7.60
C ALA A 103 9.69 22.89 7.80
N TYR A 104 10.37 22.02 7.04
CA TYR A 104 10.27 20.57 7.22
C TYR A 104 10.99 20.09 8.48
N ARG A 105 12.08 20.75 8.89
CA ARG A 105 12.73 20.50 10.18
C ARG A 105 11.89 20.94 11.37
N GLN A 106 11.22 22.09 11.27
CA GLN A 106 10.25 22.55 12.28
C GLN A 106 9.09 21.57 12.44
N ALA A 107 8.58 21.01 11.34
CA ALA A 107 7.58 19.93 11.39
C ALA A 107 8.11 18.63 12.04
N GLY A 108 9.43 18.47 12.13
CA GLY A 108 10.13 17.37 12.79
C GLY A 108 10.07 16.01 12.05
N PRO A 109 10.69 14.96 12.61
CA PRO A 109 10.52 13.56 12.19
C PRO A 109 9.43 12.83 13.00
N PRO A 110 8.80 11.76 12.46
CA PRO A 110 7.88 10.92 13.24
C PRO A 110 8.61 10.21 14.39
N PRO A 111 7.85 9.70 15.40
CA PRO A 111 8.40 8.81 16.41
C PRO A 111 9.24 7.70 15.78
N THR A 112 10.36 7.34 16.41
CA THR A 112 11.38 6.44 15.85
C THR A 112 10.80 5.14 15.28
N PRO A 113 9.89 4.41 15.95
CA PRO A 113 9.29 3.20 15.38
C PRO A 113 8.56 3.48 14.05
N LEU A 114 7.80 4.57 13.98
CA LEU A 114 7.10 4.97 12.75
C LEU A 114 8.04 5.49 11.66
N ARG A 115 9.21 6.00 12.05
CA ARG A 115 10.29 6.41 11.13
C ARG A 115 10.94 5.22 10.44
N LEU A 116 11.00 4.06 11.10
CA LEU A 116 11.49 2.80 10.52
C LEU A 116 10.39 2.07 9.74
N LEU A 117 9.17 2.04 10.28
CA LEU A 117 8.03 1.40 9.60
C LEU A 117 7.70 2.09 8.28
N GLY A 118 7.80 3.42 8.18
CA GLY A 118 7.47 4.16 6.95
C GLY A 118 8.20 3.64 5.69
N PRO A 119 9.54 3.60 5.69
CA PRO A 119 10.31 3.03 4.57
C PRO A 119 10.01 1.56 4.29
N LEU A 120 9.77 0.75 5.32
CA LEU A 120 9.39 -0.67 5.14
C LEU A 120 8.03 -0.80 4.46
N VAL A 121 7.03 0.01 4.84
CA VAL A 121 5.73 0.06 4.17
C VAL A 121 5.91 0.39 2.69
N VAL A 122 6.71 1.40 2.37
CA VAL A 122 7.00 1.79 0.97
C VAL A 122 7.62 0.62 0.21
N LEU A 123 8.70 0.05 0.75
CA LEU A 123 9.42 -1.06 0.13
C LEU A 123 8.50 -2.23 -0.18
N PHE A 124 7.76 -2.72 0.81
CA PHE A 124 6.90 -3.89 0.63
C PHE A 124 5.63 -3.58 -0.18
N THR A 125 5.15 -2.33 -0.18
CA THR A 125 4.05 -1.92 -1.07
C THR A 125 4.51 -1.96 -2.53
N LEU A 126 5.69 -1.42 -2.83
CA LEU A 126 6.24 -1.47 -4.18
C LEU A 126 6.59 -2.91 -4.59
N ALA A 127 7.06 -3.74 -3.66
CA ALA A 127 7.36 -5.14 -3.93
C ALA A 127 6.11 -5.96 -4.24
N VAL A 128 5.03 -5.84 -3.45
CA VAL A 128 3.79 -6.59 -3.70
C VAL A 128 3.11 -6.14 -4.99
N LEU A 129 3.07 -4.83 -5.27
CA LEU A 129 2.50 -4.30 -6.52
C LEU A 129 3.37 -4.66 -7.73
N GLY A 130 4.70 -4.55 -7.62
CA GLY A 130 5.62 -4.87 -8.71
C GLY A 130 5.60 -6.35 -9.07
N THR A 131 5.58 -7.23 -8.06
CA THR A 131 5.43 -8.67 -8.29
C THR A 131 4.05 -9.02 -8.84
N GLY A 132 2.98 -8.34 -8.41
CA GLY A 132 1.64 -8.51 -8.98
C GLY A 132 1.57 -8.13 -10.46
N LEU A 133 2.17 -7.00 -10.85
CA LEU A 133 2.29 -6.61 -12.25
C LEU A 133 3.11 -7.63 -13.05
N ALA A 134 4.23 -8.12 -12.50
CA ALA A 134 5.04 -9.15 -13.13
C ALA A 134 4.23 -10.43 -13.39
N LEU A 135 3.40 -10.86 -12.45
CA LEU A 135 2.50 -12.00 -12.63
C LEU A 135 1.54 -11.79 -13.81
N VAL A 136 0.95 -10.59 -13.93
CA VAL A 136 0.03 -10.28 -15.04
C VAL A 136 0.72 -10.43 -16.38
N PHE A 137 1.92 -9.86 -16.55
CA PHE A 137 2.62 -9.86 -17.84
C PHE A 137 3.29 -11.18 -18.19
N LEU A 138 3.77 -11.94 -17.20
CA LEU A 138 4.42 -13.24 -17.45
C LEU A 138 3.41 -14.35 -17.77
N GLY A 139 2.17 -14.22 -17.30
CA GLY A 139 1.18 -15.27 -17.43
C GLY A 139 1.44 -16.48 -16.50
N PRO A 140 0.54 -17.48 -16.49
CA PRO A 140 0.54 -18.54 -15.49
C PRO A 140 1.78 -19.43 -15.48
N ASP A 141 2.31 -19.79 -16.65
CA ASP A 141 3.37 -20.80 -16.77
C ASP A 141 4.74 -20.21 -16.43
N ALA A 142 5.09 -19.07 -17.04
CA ALA A 142 6.35 -18.39 -16.77
C ALA A 142 6.42 -17.90 -15.31
N SER A 143 5.30 -17.49 -14.70
CA SER A 143 5.25 -17.06 -13.30
C SER A 143 5.58 -18.17 -12.29
N ARG A 144 5.41 -19.44 -12.67
CA ARG A 144 5.72 -20.62 -11.83
C ARG A 144 7.08 -21.24 -12.17
N THR A 145 7.77 -20.70 -13.15
CA THR A 145 9.12 -21.11 -13.48
C THR A 145 10.08 -20.56 -12.41
N PRO A 146 10.95 -21.39 -11.80
CA PRO A 146 11.88 -20.91 -10.77
C PRO A 146 12.82 -19.83 -11.31
N LEU A 147 12.91 -18.69 -10.63
CA LEU A 147 13.92 -17.66 -10.90
C LEU A 147 15.27 -18.03 -10.27
N LEU A 148 15.21 -18.54 -9.04
CA LEU A 148 16.39 -18.85 -8.23
C LEU A 148 16.05 -19.95 -7.22
N THR A 149 17.04 -20.73 -6.83
CA THR A 149 16.90 -21.73 -5.76
C THR A 149 17.75 -21.30 -4.57
N VAL A 150 17.11 -21.10 -3.42
CA VAL A 150 17.77 -20.67 -2.18
C VAL A 150 17.46 -21.68 -1.09
N LEU A 151 18.50 -22.23 -0.46
CA LEU A 151 18.36 -23.25 0.59
C LEU A 151 17.50 -24.45 0.16
N GLY A 152 17.64 -24.87 -1.10
CA GLY A 152 16.84 -25.96 -1.70
C GLY A 152 15.39 -25.60 -2.05
N GLN A 153 14.94 -24.38 -1.75
CA GLN A 153 13.60 -23.90 -2.09
C GLN A 153 13.62 -23.16 -3.43
N ARG A 154 12.72 -23.56 -4.34
CA ARG A 154 12.52 -22.87 -5.61
C ARG A 154 11.74 -21.59 -5.38
N VAL A 155 12.31 -20.45 -5.74
CA VAL A 155 11.65 -19.15 -5.67
C VAL A 155 11.18 -18.76 -7.07
N ASP A 156 9.88 -18.65 -7.22
CA ASP A 156 9.21 -18.18 -8.43
C ASP A 156 8.46 -16.86 -8.12
N VAL A 157 7.94 -16.18 -9.15
CA VAL A 157 7.31 -14.86 -8.99
C VAL A 157 6.05 -14.95 -8.13
N LEU A 158 5.31 -16.05 -8.25
CA LEU A 158 4.08 -16.27 -7.48
C LEU A 158 4.38 -16.37 -5.98
N ARG A 159 5.38 -17.18 -5.59
CA ARG A 159 5.84 -17.28 -4.20
C ARG A 159 6.38 -15.95 -3.68
N LEU A 160 7.11 -15.20 -4.52
CA LEU A 160 7.62 -13.89 -4.14
C LEU A 160 6.47 -12.90 -3.87
N HIS A 161 5.43 -12.89 -4.70
CA HIS A 161 4.24 -12.07 -4.48
C HIS A 161 3.54 -12.42 -3.16
N GLN A 162 3.35 -13.71 -2.87
CA GLN A 162 2.75 -14.17 -1.61
C GLN A 162 3.59 -13.83 -0.38
N ALA A 163 4.92 -14.03 -0.46
CA ALA A 163 5.83 -13.72 0.64
C ALA A 163 5.90 -12.22 0.93
N THR A 164 5.99 -11.39 -0.13
CA THR A 164 5.98 -9.93 0.01
C THR A 164 4.63 -9.44 0.54
N PHE A 165 3.51 -10.03 0.11
CA PHE A 165 2.19 -9.76 0.68
C PHE A 165 2.12 -10.03 2.18
N LEU A 166 2.63 -11.17 2.65
CA LEU A 166 2.62 -11.51 4.08
C LEU A 166 3.37 -10.47 4.92
N VAL A 167 4.60 -10.12 4.51
CA VAL A 167 5.39 -9.12 5.22
C VAL A 167 4.74 -7.74 5.13
N TRP A 168 4.24 -7.38 3.95
CA TRP A 168 3.48 -6.16 3.72
C TRP A 168 2.28 -6.05 4.67
N ALA A 169 1.49 -7.12 4.83
CA ALA A 169 0.29 -7.13 5.66
C ALA A 169 0.62 -6.81 7.12
N VAL A 170 1.70 -7.40 7.66
CA VAL A 170 2.15 -7.13 9.03
C VAL A 170 2.63 -5.69 9.18
N VAL A 171 3.56 -5.25 8.33
CA VAL A 171 4.19 -3.93 8.43
C VAL A 171 3.16 -2.81 8.19
N THR A 172 2.33 -2.95 7.16
CA THR A 172 1.28 -1.99 6.81
C THR A 172 0.15 -2.01 7.83
N GLY A 173 -0.22 -3.18 8.37
CA GLY A 173 -1.20 -3.29 9.46
C GLY A 173 -0.76 -2.50 10.69
N LEU A 174 0.46 -2.73 11.18
CA LEU A 174 1.03 -1.99 12.32
C LEU A 174 1.11 -0.49 12.04
N HIS A 175 1.58 -0.10 10.84
CA HIS A 175 1.62 1.30 10.43
C HIS A 175 0.23 1.95 10.40
N THR A 176 -0.77 1.24 9.87
CA THR A 176 -2.14 1.73 9.73
C THR A 176 -2.80 1.94 11.08
N LEU A 177 -2.65 1.00 12.01
CA LEU A 177 -3.15 1.15 13.38
C LEU A 177 -2.60 2.41 14.05
N ALA A 178 -1.31 2.71 13.84
CA ALA A 178 -0.70 3.91 14.40
C ALA A 178 -1.04 5.21 13.65
N ARG A 179 -1.63 5.14 12.46
CA ARG A 179 -1.82 6.32 11.58
C ARG A 179 -3.27 6.64 11.25
N ILE A 180 -4.20 5.72 11.47
CA ILE A 180 -5.61 5.90 11.09
C ILE A 180 -6.26 7.09 11.80
N VAL A 181 -6.12 7.20 13.12
CA VAL A 181 -6.72 8.30 13.90
C VAL A 181 -6.09 9.65 13.52
N PRO A 182 -4.75 9.82 13.46
CA PRO A 182 -4.15 11.05 12.94
C PRO A 182 -4.63 11.42 11.53
N ALA A 183 -4.72 10.45 10.61
CA ALA A 183 -5.13 10.70 9.23
C ALA A 183 -6.59 11.18 9.15
N VAL A 184 -7.50 10.54 9.89
CA VAL A 184 -8.91 10.92 9.96
C VAL A 184 -9.06 12.31 10.58
N ARG A 185 -8.37 12.61 11.70
CA ARG A 185 -8.40 13.94 12.34
C ARG A 185 -7.79 15.05 11.47
N LEU A 186 -6.74 14.76 10.71
CA LEU A 186 -6.16 15.75 9.80
C LEU A 186 -7.10 16.07 8.62
N THR A 187 -7.84 15.04 8.17
CA THR A 187 -8.71 15.11 6.99
C THR A 187 -10.07 15.72 7.32
N PHE A 188 -10.72 15.23 8.37
CA PHE A 188 -12.11 15.53 8.72
C PHE A 188 -12.27 16.33 10.02
N GLY A 189 -11.19 16.51 10.79
CA GLY A 189 -11.23 17.24 12.07
C GLY A 189 -11.68 18.70 11.92
N ALA A 190 -12.26 19.25 12.98
CA ALA A 190 -12.93 20.55 13.00
C ALA A 190 -12.05 21.68 12.44
N ARG A 191 -12.64 22.48 11.54
CA ARG A 191 -11.96 23.53 10.77
C ARG A 191 -11.76 24.83 11.57
N LYS A 192 -12.46 24.98 12.70
CA LYS A 192 -12.64 26.25 13.43
C LYS A 192 -11.34 26.88 13.97
N THR A 193 -10.27 26.10 14.15
CA THR A 193 -9.00 26.58 14.73
C THR A 193 -7.80 26.46 13.79
N ARG A 194 -7.99 26.01 12.54
CA ARG A 194 -6.87 25.73 11.63
C ARG A 194 -6.64 26.84 10.61
N PRO A 195 -5.40 27.32 10.42
CA PRO A 195 -5.08 28.31 9.39
C PRO A 195 -5.44 27.79 7.99
N ARG A 196 -5.86 28.72 7.11
CA ARG A 196 -6.18 28.42 5.71
C ARG A 196 -4.89 27.98 5.00
N ILE A 197 -4.85 26.75 4.51
CA ILE A 197 -3.67 26.20 3.82
C ILE A 197 -3.78 26.46 2.31
N PRO A 198 -2.86 27.25 1.71
CA PRO A 198 -2.79 27.51 0.27
C PRO A 198 -2.70 26.24 -0.59
N GLY A 199 -3.02 26.30 -1.88
CA GLY A 199 -2.90 25.14 -2.80
C GLY A 199 -4.04 24.11 -2.72
N ARG A 200 -5.23 24.51 -2.27
CA ARG A 200 -6.40 23.61 -2.15
C ARG A 200 -6.81 22.99 -3.49
N VAL A 201 -6.88 23.81 -4.55
CA VAL A 201 -7.27 23.37 -5.89
C VAL A 201 -6.27 22.34 -6.42
N SER A 202 -4.97 22.64 -6.34
CA SER A 202 -3.90 21.73 -6.77
C SER A 202 -4.06 20.35 -6.12
N ARG A 203 -4.19 20.30 -4.79
CA ARG A 203 -4.42 19.03 -4.07
C ARG A 203 -5.72 18.33 -4.45
N ALA A 204 -6.79 19.09 -4.64
CA ALA A 204 -8.10 18.57 -5.01
C ALA A 204 -8.11 17.99 -6.43
N VAL A 205 -7.25 18.48 -7.34
CA VAL A 205 -7.12 17.97 -8.70
C VAL A 205 -6.12 16.81 -8.78
N THR A 206 -5.04 16.82 -7.99
CA THR A 206 -4.04 15.75 -7.99
C THR A 206 -4.66 14.38 -7.74
N LEU A 207 -5.58 14.26 -6.78
CA LEU A 207 -6.21 12.97 -6.46
C LEU A 207 -7.08 12.42 -7.60
N PRO A 208 -8.08 13.16 -8.13
CA PRO A 208 -8.83 12.74 -9.31
C PRO A 208 -7.96 12.41 -10.52
N VAL A 209 -6.94 13.21 -10.83
CA VAL A 209 -6.02 12.93 -11.95
C VAL A 209 -5.25 11.63 -11.70
N THR A 210 -4.80 11.39 -10.47
CA THR A 210 -4.12 10.13 -10.10
C THR A 210 -5.06 8.94 -10.22
N LEU A 211 -6.32 9.08 -9.80
CA LEU A 211 -7.34 8.03 -9.93
C LEU A 211 -7.75 7.80 -11.39
N LEU A 212 -7.80 8.84 -12.20
CA LEU A 212 -8.04 8.71 -13.64
C LEU A 212 -6.88 7.97 -14.31
N ALA A 213 -5.63 8.33 -14.00
CA ALA A 213 -4.46 7.61 -14.47
C ALA A 213 -4.48 6.13 -14.02
N ALA A 214 -4.93 5.87 -12.79
CA ALA A 214 -5.14 4.51 -12.29
C ALA A 214 -6.20 3.75 -13.09
N ALA A 215 -7.35 4.38 -13.37
CA ALA A 215 -8.40 3.77 -14.17
C ALA A 215 -7.93 3.44 -15.59
N ILE A 216 -7.19 4.35 -16.23
CA ILE A 216 -6.59 4.13 -17.56
C ILE A 216 -5.56 2.98 -17.50
N ALA A 217 -4.69 2.95 -16.50
CA ALA A 217 -3.72 1.86 -16.35
C ALA A 217 -4.44 0.51 -16.17
N ALA A 218 -5.48 0.45 -15.35
CA ALA A 218 -6.26 -0.76 -15.11
C ALA A 218 -6.95 -1.27 -16.38
N THR A 219 -7.53 -0.39 -17.20
CA THR A 219 -8.17 -0.79 -18.46
C THR A 219 -7.15 -1.31 -19.48
N LEU A 220 -5.97 -0.71 -19.56
CA LEU A 220 -4.90 -1.18 -20.46
C LEU A 220 -4.36 -2.55 -20.02
N VAL A 221 -4.16 -2.76 -18.71
CA VAL A 221 -3.61 -4.01 -18.17
C VAL A 221 -4.62 -5.17 -18.19
N LEU A 222 -5.92 -4.87 -18.12
CA LEU A 222 -6.99 -5.87 -18.28
C LEU A 222 -6.90 -6.65 -19.59
N GLY A 223 -6.47 -6.02 -20.68
CA GLY A 223 -6.25 -6.70 -21.95
C GLY A 223 -5.13 -7.75 -21.88
N ALA A 224 -4.10 -7.50 -21.07
CA ALA A 224 -2.95 -8.38 -20.90
C ALA A 224 -3.22 -9.55 -19.94
N SER A 225 -4.23 -9.46 -19.06
CA SER A 225 -4.52 -10.49 -18.06
C SER A 225 -5.35 -11.67 -18.60
N GLY A 226 -5.70 -11.67 -19.90
CA GLY A 226 -6.53 -12.69 -20.53
C GLY A 226 -6.04 -14.13 -20.32
N ALA A 227 -4.73 -14.36 -20.28
CA ALA A 227 -4.15 -15.69 -20.04
C ALA A 227 -4.51 -16.28 -18.66
N TRP A 228 -4.56 -15.43 -17.63
CA TRP A 228 -4.97 -15.84 -16.28
C TRP A 228 -6.47 -16.09 -16.18
N LEU A 229 -7.27 -15.30 -16.92
CA LEU A 229 -8.74 -15.42 -16.93
C LEU A 229 -9.21 -16.64 -17.72
N ALA A 230 -8.56 -16.96 -18.84
CA ALA A 230 -8.86 -18.13 -19.65
C ALA A 230 -8.52 -19.44 -18.92
N GLY A 231 -7.40 -19.49 -18.19
CA GLY A 231 -7.01 -20.67 -17.41
C GLY A 231 -7.94 -20.98 -16.22
N GLY A 232 -8.67 -19.99 -15.69
CA GLY A 232 -9.66 -20.19 -14.63
C GLY A 232 -10.99 -20.79 -15.13
N LEU A 233 -11.32 -20.61 -16.40
CA LEU A 233 -12.52 -21.15 -17.04
C LEU A 233 -12.33 -22.59 -17.54
N HIS A 234 -11.08 -23.05 -17.68
CA HIS A 234 -10.71 -24.39 -18.14
C HIS A 234 -10.28 -25.28 -16.96
N ARG A 235 -11.19 -25.53 -16.01
CA ARG A 235 -11.06 -26.68 -15.11
C ARG A 235 -11.93 -27.79 -15.72
N PRO A 236 -11.37 -28.79 -16.41
CA PRO A 236 -12.15 -29.92 -16.86
C PRO A 236 -12.58 -30.71 -15.61
N ASP A 237 -13.88 -30.88 -15.42
CA ASP A 237 -14.43 -31.78 -14.42
C ASP A 237 -14.08 -33.23 -14.80
N HIS A 238 -12.86 -33.67 -14.46
CA HIS A 238 -12.43 -35.06 -14.59
C HIS A 238 -13.01 -35.92 -13.45
N HIS A 239 -14.33 -35.90 -13.26
CA HIS A 239 -15.03 -36.82 -12.35
C HIS A 239 -16.37 -37.27 -12.94
N ARG A 240 -16.37 -37.78 -14.19
CA ARG A 240 -17.45 -38.64 -14.71
C ARG A 240 -17.09 -39.36 -16.01
N ALA A 241 -16.05 -40.19 -15.99
CA ALA A 241 -15.81 -41.15 -17.07
C ALA A 241 -15.01 -42.37 -16.58
N SER A 242 -15.49 -43.02 -15.51
CA SER A 242 -14.94 -44.30 -15.06
C SER A 242 -16.03 -45.17 -14.43
N THR A 243 -17.18 -45.25 -15.09
CA THR A 243 -18.22 -46.26 -14.83
C THR A 243 -19.00 -46.35 -16.11
N LEU A 244 -18.64 -47.27 -17.00
CA LEU A 244 -19.46 -47.89 -18.05
C LEU A 244 -18.52 -48.70 -18.97
N SER A 245 -17.82 -49.68 -18.41
CA SER A 245 -17.22 -50.76 -19.22
C SER A 245 -17.08 -52.03 -18.37
N HIS A 246 -18.21 -52.55 -17.89
CA HIS A 246 -18.30 -53.97 -17.54
C HIS A 246 -19.76 -54.41 -17.63
N THR A 247 -20.16 -54.81 -18.84
CA THR A 247 -21.27 -55.74 -19.06
C THR A 247 -20.95 -56.58 -20.29
N ALA A 248 -20.62 -57.85 -20.01
CA ALA A 248 -20.95 -59.07 -20.75
C ALA A 248 -20.38 -59.25 -22.19
N PRO A 249 -20.23 -60.49 -22.71
CA PRO A 249 -20.80 -61.76 -22.27
C PRO A 249 -19.87 -62.70 -21.50
#